data_AF-A0A9N8HFE7-F1
#
_entry.id   AF-A0A9N8HFE7-F1
#
_cell.length_a   1.000
_cell.length_b   1.000
_cell.length_c   1.000
_cell.angle_alpha   90.00
_cell.angle_beta   90.00
_cell.angle_gamma   90.00
#
_symmetry.space_group_name_H-M   'P 1'
#
loop_
_entity.id
_entity.type
_entity.pdbx_description
1 polymer ?
#
loop_
_entity_poly.entity_id
_entity_poly.type
_entity_poly.pdbx_seq_one_letter_code
_entity_poly.pdbx_strand_id
1 'polypeptide(L)'
;MASTTVAGRIKKNDGDDSSMSNNDNSSEPNTPLLDGAGFRRNSSIHRSLPLSTRLIGSLAGGMYCRDCRRPDHGDELVATSPTSSSLLQDLDDAQGNNGLSFHDYNMQEVARQSSVVSPLVLAPMLQPLEPGKMATVENIIAEYIATCRFYGCQDRVNAGVLTTLRFSLPSLRVSGDFHDADMLALAEIMLRHGNGPLRFIKRLDFTRSSKEGKLHGQRGFRSHGALTLSKILQQSEYIQEVRMEGNRLGPYGASAIFLACSRNRTVRRLGMRKCIIGERGGLAFAELLQRDCQDGQDSHLGLVDVDLSVNRIGFRGSLAIERAMMERTDKGRDSIFVDIFGNLVLQEILNGCTHGLGIILAIVGAVLLMKRVQDMSNRHFFSCAIYSVSLLVLYTSSTLYHSFFALQQTRYIFEVLDKCAIYILIAGSYTPFITITMVDHFHLLVGMLAFIWVLTLIGIYVEYAHPTWKRKQIFSLSMYLGIGWVAVIAPKEVVDSVATGATNLIVLGGVGYTTGIPFFLRDNFLDHSIWHLFVLTASIFHWAAVYYYICFME
;
A
#
# COMPACT_ATOMS: atom_id res chain seq x y z
N MET A 1 -60.03 -1.99 9.93
CA MET A 1 -60.50 -0.65 10.35
C MET A 1 -59.64 0.43 9.65
N ALA A 2 -60.06 1.70 9.65
CA ALA A 2 -59.49 2.78 8.82
C ALA A 2 -57.97 3.02 9.03
N SER A 3 -57.13 3.48 8.09
CA SER A 3 -57.25 4.01 6.70
C SER A 3 -57.46 5.54 6.51
N THR A 4 -56.37 6.25 6.11
CA THR A 4 -56.22 7.68 5.66
C THR A 4 -54.76 7.86 5.16
N THR A 5 -54.32 8.56 4.09
CA THR A 5 -54.93 9.45 3.04
C THR A 5 -55.46 10.80 3.56
N VAL A 6 -55.19 12.01 3.02
CA VAL A 6 -54.86 12.59 1.67
C VAL A 6 -53.82 13.74 1.83
N ALA A 7 -52.93 14.20 0.93
CA ALA A 7 -52.58 14.03 -0.51
C ALA A 7 -52.89 15.20 -1.50
N GLY A 8 -52.02 16.22 -1.59
CA GLY A 8 -52.02 17.37 -2.56
C GLY A 8 -50.61 18.02 -2.66
N ARG A 9 -49.96 18.41 -3.79
CA ARG A 9 -50.34 18.84 -5.17
C ARG A 9 -50.85 20.31 -5.17
N ILE A 10 -50.30 21.32 -5.89
CA ILE A 10 -50.11 21.47 -7.37
C ILE A 10 -49.12 22.64 -7.75
N LYS A 11 -48.40 22.49 -8.90
CA LYS A 11 -47.82 23.44 -9.92
C LYS A 11 -47.38 24.90 -9.58
N LYS A 12 -46.17 25.32 -10.01
CA LYS A 12 -45.73 26.14 -11.22
C LYS A 12 -46.18 27.61 -11.30
N ASN A 13 -45.21 28.52 -11.43
CA ASN A 13 -44.76 29.21 -12.67
C ASN A 13 -43.39 29.87 -12.34
N ASP A 14 -42.36 29.96 -13.20
CA ASP A 14 -42.22 30.48 -14.58
C ASP A 14 -42.33 32.02 -14.66
N GLY A 15 -41.24 32.69 -15.05
CA GLY A 15 -41.15 34.15 -15.21
C GLY A 15 -39.71 34.68 -15.15
N ASP A 16 -39.16 35.05 -16.31
CA ASP A 16 -37.89 35.78 -16.45
C ASP A 16 -38.05 37.27 -16.06
N ASP A 17 -36.96 37.99 -15.75
CA ASP A 17 -36.35 38.93 -16.73
C ASP A 17 -34.98 39.46 -16.23
N SER A 18 -34.45 40.51 -16.86
CA SER A 18 -33.03 40.82 -17.01
C SER A 18 -32.67 42.31 -16.82
N SER A 19 -31.37 42.64 -16.93
CA SER A 19 -30.77 44.00 -16.99
C SER A 19 -30.70 44.82 -15.68
N MET A 20 -29.89 45.88 -15.52
CA MET A 20 -28.46 46.11 -15.87
C MET A 20 -27.91 47.37 -15.15
N SER A 21 -26.59 47.45 -14.95
CA SER A 21 -25.76 48.69 -14.83
C SER A 21 -25.71 49.53 -13.52
N ASN A 22 -24.47 49.84 -13.10
CA ASN A 22 -23.87 51.19 -12.87
C ASN A 22 -24.39 52.14 -11.74
N ASN A 23 -23.57 52.95 -11.04
CA ASN A 23 -22.09 53.05 -10.89
C ASN A 23 -21.71 54.00 -9.69
N ASP A 24 -20.41 54.27 -9.48
CA ASP A 24 -19.78 55.41 -8.76
C ASP A 24 -19.81 55.40 -7.19
N ASN A 25 -18.67 55.43 -6.47
CA ASN A 25 -17.63 56.47 -6.23
C ASN A 25 -18.05 57.50 -5.15
N SER A 26 -17.20 57.99 -4.22
CA SER A 26 -15.75 57.83 -3.90
C SER A 26 -15.57 57.89 -2.35
N SER A 27 -14.46 58.19 -1.63
CA SER A 27 -13.07 58.65 -1.88
C SER A 27 -12.14 58.35 -0.67
N GLU A 28 -10.81 58.43 -0.83
CA GLU A 28 -9.82 58.51 0.27
C GLU A 28 -9.51 59.97 0.70
N PRO A 29 -8.63 60.24 1.70
CA PRO A 29 -7.21 60.42 1.38
C PRO A 29 -6.14 60.03 2.47
N ASN A 30 -5.10 59.33 2.03
CA ASN A 30 -3.64 59.56 2.27
C ASN A 30 -3.01 59.81 3.67
N THR A 31 -2.19 58.84 4.11
CA THR A 31 -0.74 58.90 4.56
C THR A 31 -0.30 59.81 5.75
N PRO A 32 0.82 59.52 6.50
CA PRO A 32 2.10 58.91 6.05
C PRO A 32 2.77 57.81 6.93
N LEU A 33 4.00 57.48 6.55
CA LEU A 33 4.88 56.35 6.94
C LEU A 33 5.35 56.32 8.41
N LEU A 34 5.68 55.11 8.91
CA LEU A 34 7.02 54.79 9.46
C LEU A 34 7.28 53.26 9.56
N ASP A 35 8.55 52.90 9.77
CA ASP A 35 9.20 51.60 9.49
C ASP A 35 8.75 50.34 10.26
N GLY A 36 8.99 49.18 9.63
CA GLY A 36 10.00 48.26 10.20
C GLY A 36 9.57 47.12 11.12
N ALA A 37 8.71 46.18 10.69
CA ALA A 37 8.54 44.89 11.37
C ALA A 37 8.44 43.69 10.40
N GLY A 38 9.25 42.66 10.62
CA GLY A 38 9.30 41.47 9.74
C GLY A 38 8.14 40.50 9.95
N PHE A 39 7.46 40.13 8.87
CA PHE A 39 6.25 39.29 8.88
C PHE A 39 6.54 37.81 9.20
N ARG A 40 6.83 37.49 10.47
CA ARG A 40 6.91 36.11 10.96
C ARG A 40 5.53 35.44 10.83
N ARG A 41 5.43 34.38 10.02
CA ARG A 41 4.27 33.47 10.09
C ARG A 41 4.27 32.76 11.43
N ASN A 42 3.12 32.71 12.09
CA ASN A 42 2.96 32.00 13.37
C ASN A 42 3.18 30.49 13.19
N SER A 43 4.37 30.03 13.59
CA SER A 43 4.60 28.61 13.90
C SER A 43 3.95 28.30 15.25
N SER A 44 2.70 27.84 15.25
CA SER A 44 2.02 27.34 16.44
C SER A 44 2.66 26.00 16.86
N ILE A 45 3.73 26.07 17.68
CA ILE A 45 4.46 24.90 18.19
C ILE A 45 3.59 24.17 19.23
N HIS A 46 2.67 23.34 18.77
CA HIS A 46 2.08 22.31 19.62
C HIS A 46 3.13 21.25 19.91
N ARG A 47 3.71 21.29 21.12
CA ARG A 47 4.57 20.21 21.65
C ARG A 47 3.75 18.97 21.99
N SER A 48 3.23 18.28 20.99
CA SER A 48 2.73 16.90 21.13
C SER A 48 3.92 15.94 21.18
N LEU A 49 4.58 15.86 22.34
CA LEU A 49 5.55 14.80 22.62
C LEU A 49 4.83 13.45 22.56
N PRO A 50 5.29 12.45 21.77
CA PRO A 50 4.71 11.13 21.80
C PRO A 50 4.92 10.49 23.18
N LEU A 51 3.87 9.87 23.73
CA LEU A 51 3.85 9.35 25.11
C LEU A 51 4.69 8.07 25.32
N SER A 52 5.51 7.69 24.35
CA SER A 52 6.20 6.39 24.26
C SER A 52 7.46 6.24 25.10
N THR A 53 7.98 7.32 25.71
CA THR A 53 9.32 7.34 26.34
C THR A 53 9.32 7.28 27.88
N ARG A 54 8.20 6.90 28.53
CA ARG A 54 8.08 6.85 30.00
C ARG A 54 7.64 5.53 30.63
N LEU A 55 7.61 4.42 29.88
CA LEU A 55 7.17 3.11 30.40
C LEU A 55 8.08 1.91 30.10
N ILE A 56 9.22 2.11 29.44
CA ILE A 56 10.28 1.09 29.26
C ILE A 56 11.52 1.53 30.07
N GLY A 57 11.29 1.84 31.35
CA GLY A 57 12.26 2.53 32.22
C GLY A 57 12.39 1.97 33.63
N SER A 58 11.80 0.80 33.92
CA SER A 58 12.08 0.03 35.14
C SER A 58 11.61 -1.42 35.00
N LEU A 59 12.56 -2.34 34.72
CA LEU A 59 12.63 -3.72 35.20
C LEU A 59 13.95 -4.33 34.65
N ALA A 60 14.86 -4.68 35.55
CA ALA A 60 16.17 -5.28 35.23
C ALA A 60 16.07 -6.83 35.10
N GLY A 61 17.06 -7.56 34.56
CA GLY A 61 18.34 -7.19 33.97
C GLY A 61 19.34 -8.36 33.97
N GLY A 62 20.55 -8.17 33.42
CA GLY A 62 21.60 -9.20 33.30
C GLY A 62 21.48 -10.07 32.03
N MET A 63 22.55 -10.69 31.49
CA MET A 63 23.95 -10.75 31.92
C MET A 63 24.94 -10.81 30.72
N TYR A 64 26.06 -10.11 30.89
CA TYR A 64 27.43 -10.24 30.32
C TYR A 64 27.78 -10.99 29.00
N CYS A 65 28.77 -10.40 28.32
CA CYS A 65 29.48 -10.87 27.12
C CYS A 65 30.74 -11.69 27.42
N ARG A 66 31.23 -12.51 26.45
CA ARG A 66 32.67 -12.73 26.18
C ARG A 66 32.97 -13.37 24.82
N ASP A 67 33.98 -12.81 24.14
CA ASP A 67 35.10 -13.40 23.36
C ASP A 67 35.05 -14.90 22.92
N CYS A 68 35.60 -15.36 21.77
CA CYS A 68 36.70 -14.79 20.94
C CYS A 68 36.92 -15.53 19.58
N ARG A 69 37.79 -14.95 18.72
CA ARG A 69 38.69 -15.56 17.69
C ARG A 69 38.22 -16.09 16.30
N ARG A 70 38.90 -15.56 15.26
CA ARG A 70 39.28 -16.12 13.94
C ARG A 70 40.64 -16.89 14.05
N PRO A 71 41.34 -17.44 13.02
CA PRO A 71 41.20 -17.35 11.54
C PRO A 71 41.33 -18.75 10.82
N ASP A 72 41.81 -19.01 9.59
CA ASP A 72 42.48 -18.26 8.49
C ASP A 72 42.39 -19.00 7.11
N HIS A 73 43.05 -18.46 6.06
CA HIS A 73 43.35 -19.01 4.70
C HIS A 73 42.19 -19.11 3.67
N GLY A 74 42.41 -19.00 2.35
CA GLY A 74 43.60 -18.58 1.59
C GLY A 74 43.49 -18.80 0.05
N ASP A 75 43.95 -17.83 -0.74
CA ASP A 75 44.52 -17.85 -2.12
C ASP A 75 43.71 -18.49 -3.30
N GLU A 76 43.34 -17.73 -4.35
CA GLU A 76 43.97 -17.60 -5.71
C GLU A 76 43.49 -18.66 -6.76
N LEU A 77 43.43 -18.46 -8.10
CA LEU A 77 43.69 -17.32 -9.02
C LEU A 77 43.05 -17.55 -10.44
N VAL A 78 43.04 -16.50 -11.29
CA VAL A 78 42.92 -16.50 -12.78
C VAL A 78 41.56 -16.86 -13.43
N ALA A 79 41.34 -16.35 -14.65
CA ALA A 79 40.08 -16.38 -15.42
C ALA A 79 40.27 -16.82 -16.89
N THR A 80 39.17 -17.06 -17.63
CA THR A 80 39.11 -17.00 -19.10
C THR A 80 37.66 -16.93 -19.61
N SER A 81 37.47 -16.46 -20.85
CA SER A 81 36.19 -16.41 -21.59
C SER A 81 36.48 -16.11 -23.09
N PRO A 82 35.50 -16.09 -24.02
CA PRO A 82 34.12 -16.60 -23.97
C PRO A 82 33.79 -17.55 -25.15
N THR A 83 32.60 -18.17 -25.15
CA THR A 83 31.90 -18.63 -26.37
C THR A 83 30.38 -18.57 -26.15
N SER A 84 29.58 -18.70 -27.21
CA SER A 84 28.13 -18.41 -27.20
C SER A 84 27.26 -19.58 -27.69
N SER A 85 25.95 -19.50 -27.44
CA SER A 85 24.94 -20.58 -27.49
C SER A 85 25.09 -21.60 -26.35
N SER A 86 24.02 -22.22 -25.83
CA SER A 86 22.63 -22.29 -26.34
C SER A 86 21.61 -21.52 -25.46
N LEU A 87 20.38 -21.36 -25.96
CA LEU A 87 19.35 -20.45 -25.43
C LEU A 87 18.09 -21.20 -24.96
N LEU A 88 18.25 -22.43 -24.44
CA LEU A 88 17.18 -23.42 -24.27
C LEU A 88 17.34 -24.35 -23.04
N GLN A 89 17.90 -23.89 -21.91
CA GLN A 89 18.15 -24.78 -20.76
C GLN A 89 17.83 -24.22 -19.36
N ASP A 90 17.31 -22.99 -19.24
CA ASP A 90 16.93 -22.38 -17.96
C ASP A 90 15.44 -22.61 -17.60
N LEU A 91 15.06 -23.84 -17.25
CA LEU A 91 13.68 -24.15 -16.80
C LEU A 91 13.53 -25.08 -15.57
N ASP A 92 14.56 -25.84 -15.16
CA ASP A 92 14.40 -26.89 -14.14
C ASP A 92 15.03 -26.60 -12.76
N ASP A 93 16.08 -25.76 -12.66
CA ASP A 93 16.81 -25.50 -11.40
C ASP A 93 16.12 -24.48 -10.45
N ALA A 94 14.81 -24.65 -10.24
CA ALA A 94 13.96 -23.79 -9.42
C ALA A 94 13.59 -24.39 -8.04
N GLN A 95 14.49 -25.19 -7.43
CA GLN A 95 14.32 -25.69 -6.05
C GLN A 95 15.60 -25.51 -5.23
N GLY A 96 15.52 -24.87 -4.05
CA GLY A 96 16.57 -25.02 -3.03
C GLY A 96 17.01 -23.81 -2.20
N ASN A 97 16.38 -22.63 -2.24
CA ASN A 97 16.77 -21.56 -1.29
C ASN A 97 15.62 -20.62 -0.85
N ASN A 98 15.06 -20.89 0.33
CA ASN A 98 13.98 -20.08 0.93
C ASN A 98 14.48 -18.80 1.63
N GLY A 99 15.31 -18.03 0.92
CA GLY A 99 15.51 -16.61 1.22
C GLY A 99 14.38 -15.77 0.61
N LEU A 100 14.02 -14.65 1.24
CA LEU A 100 13.13 -13.64 0.63
C LEU A 100 13.91 -12.88 -0.45
N SER A 101 14.07 -13.51 -1.61
CA SER A 101 14.74 -12.93 -2.78
C SER A 101 13.89 -11.80 -3.36
N PHE A 102 14.45 -10.58 -3.40
CA PHE A 102 13.83 -9.41 -4.02
C PHE A 102 14.04 -9.35 -5.55
N HIS A 103 14.64 -10.38 -6.18
CA HIS A 103 15.24 -10.27 -7.51
C HIS A 103 14.29 -10.27 -8.72
N ASP A 104 12.99 -10.57 -8.58
CA ASP A 104 12.03 -10.56 -9.70
C ASP A 104 11.78 -9.15 -10.30
N TYR A 105 12.29 -8.08 -9.66
CA TYR A 105 12.29 -6.73 -10.25
C TYR A 105 13.73 -6.29 -10.58
N ASN A 106 14.20 -6.66 -11.76
CA ASN A 106 15.56 -6.32 -12.19
C ASN A 106 15.70 -4.82 -12.53
N MET A 107 16.08 -4.00 -11.55
CA MET A 107 16.42 -2.58 -11.77
C MET A 107 17.63 -2.36 -12.70
N GLN A 108 18.47 -3.37 -12.98
CA GLN A 108 19.47 -3.25 -14.05
C GLN A 108 18.81 -3.25 -15.44
N GLU A 109 17.70 -3.95 -15.61
CA GLU A 109 16.92 -3.96 -16.85
C GLU A 109 16.13 -2.65 -17.02
N VAL A 110 15.62 -2.07 -15.93
CA VAL A 110 15.09 -0.69 -15.94
C VAL A 110 16.20 0.32 -16.24
N ALA A 111 17.42 0.12 -15.72
CA ALA A 111 18.57 0.97 -16.05
C ALA A 111 19.00 0.86 -17.52
N ARG A 112 19.00 -0.36 -18.11
CA ARG A 112 19.16 -0.57 -19.55
C ARG A 112 18.06 0.14 -20.34
N GLN A 113 16.80 0.01 -19.95
CA GLN A 113 15.70 0.73 -20.61
C GLN A 113 15.85 2.26 -20.51
N SER A 114 16.53 2.78 -19.47
CA SER A 114 16.87 4.21 -19.38
C SER A 114 17.97 4.68 -20.35
N SER A 115 18.86 3.78 -20.81
CA SER A 115 19.79 4.07 -21.91
C SER A 115 19.19 3.81 -23.30
N VAL A 116 18.06 3.09 -23.39
CA VAL A 116 17.36 2.75 -24.65
C VAL A 116 16.41 3.86 -25.17
N VAL A 117 16.34 5.02 -24.52
CA VAL A 117 15.92 6.26 -25.22
C VAL A 117 17.02 6.60 -26.23
N SER A 118 16.85 6.06 -27.45
CA SER A 118 17.84 6.02 -28.53
C SER A 118 18.54 7.37 -28.72
N PRO A 119 19.87 7.39 -28.94
CA PRO A 119 20.62 8.64 -29.15
C PRO A 119 19.99 9.56 -30.19
N LEU A 120 19.38 9.00 -31.25
CA LEU A 120 18.68 9.78 -32.30
C LEU A 120 17.55 10.68 -31.77
N VAL A 121 16.95 10.39 -30.61
CA VAL A 121 15.83 11.17 -30.05
C VAL A 121 16.31 12.46 -29.36
N LEU A 122 17.58 12.52 -28.93
CA LEU A 122 18.24 13.71 -28.36
C LEU A 122 19.44 14.20 -29.20
N ALA A 123 19.71 13.60 -30.36
CA ALA A 123 20.76 14.04 -31.28
C ALA A 123 20.52 15.41 -31.99
N PRO A 124 19.28 15.85 -32.32
CA PRO A 124 19.08 16.97 -33.23
C PRO A 124 19.25 18.33 -32.53
N MET A 125 20.49 18.86 -32.61
CA MET A 125 20.99 20.15 -32.10
C MET A 125 21.86 20.13 -30.83
N LEU A 126 22.45 18.98 -30.49
CA LEU A 126 23.67 18.89 -29.66
C LEU A 126 24.94 19.42 -30.37
N GLN A 127 24.86 20.60 -30.99
CA GLN A 127 26.06 21.38 -31.29
C GLN A 127 26.65 21.90 -29.96
N PRO A 128 27.98 21.77 -29.73
CA PRO A 128 28.64 22.39 -28.60
C PRO A 128 28.38 23.90 -28.55
N LEU A 129 28.22 24.45 -27.35
CA LEU A 129 28.21 25.90 -27.14
C LEU A 129 29.57 26.47 -27.57
N GLU A 130 29.58 27.54 -28.38
CA GLU A 130 30.81 28.27 -28.67
C GLU A 130 31.41 28.80 -27.35
N PRO A 131 32.64 28.40 -26.98
CA PRO A 131 33.20 28.75 -25.68
C PRO A 131 33.45 30.26 -25.58
N GLY A 132 32.62 30.94 -24.79
CA GLY A 132 32.73 32.38 -24.52
C GLY A 132 31.42 33.17 -24.68
N LYS A 133 30.44 32.67 -25.45
CA LYS A 133 29.11 33.30 -25.51
C LYS A 133 28.25 32.85 -24.33
N MET A 134 27.94 33.77 -23.41
CA MET A 134 26.80 33.56 -22.52
C MET A 134 25.51 33.61 -23.35
N ALA A 135 24.71 32.54 -23.30
CA ALA A 135 23.38 32.55 -23.88
C ALA A 135 22.47 33.51 -23.09
N THR A 136 21.91 34.51 -23.77
CA THR A 136 20.90 35.40 -23.19
C THR A 136 19.59 34.65 -22.94
N VAL A 137 18.76 35.17 -22.05
CA VAL A 137 17.43 34.59 -21.77
C VAL A 137 16.58 34.56 -23.04
N GLU A 138 16.70 35.59 -23.88
CA GLU A 138 16.06 35.71 -25.18
C GLU A 138 16.50 34.59 -26.15
N ASN A 139 17.79 34.26 -26.18
CA ASN A 139 18.31 33.16 -27.01
C ASN A 139 17.79 31.81 -26.51
N ILE A 140 17.75 31.59 -25.19
CA ILE A 140 17.23 30.34 -24.60
C ILE A 140 15.72 30.18 -24.87
N ILE A 141 14.96 31.30 -24.86
CA ILE A 141 13.55 31.31 -25.25
C ILE A 141 13.38 31.02 -26.75
N ALA A 142 14.24 31.58 -27.61
CA ALA A 142 14.22 31.30 -29.04
C ALA A 142 14.58 29.83 -29.35
N GLU A 143 15.58 29.27 -28.67
CA GLU A 143 15.89 27.84 -28.71
C GLU A 143 14.67 27.00 -28.27
N TYR A 144 14.07 27.28 -27.12
CA TYR A 144 12.89 26.52 -26.64
C TYR A 144 11.72 26.54 -27.65
N ILE A 145 11.44 27.68 -28.28
CA ILE A 145 10.40 27.80 -29.31
C ILE A 145 10.76 27.00 -30.57
N ALA A 146 12.04 26.99 -30.98
CA ALA A 146 12.51 26.17 -32.10
C ALA A 146 12.43 24.66 -31.78
N THR A 147 12.82 24.25 -30.57
CA THR A 147 12.71 22.87 -30.10
C THR A 147 11.23 22.43 -29.99
N CYS A 148 10.31 23.33 -29.61
CA CYS A 148 8.87 23.07 -29.68
C CYS A 148 8.35 22.87 -31.12
N ARG A 149 8.93 23.52 -32.13
CA ARG A 149 8.65 23.16 -33.54
C ARG A 149 9.17 21.76 -33.87
N PHE A 150 10.40 21.45 -33.48
CA PHE A 150 11.02 20.16 -33.79
C PHE A 150 10.22 18.96 -33.25
N TYR A 151 9.79 19.01 -31.99
CA TYR A 151 8.95 17.95 -31.38
C TYR A 151 7.44 18.09 -31.65
N GLY A 152 7.02 18.97 -32.56
CA GLY A 152 5.62 19.07 -33.02
C GLY A 152 4.63 19.66 -32.01
N CYS A 153 5.10 20.48 -31.07
CA CYS A 153 4.26 21.18 -30.07
C CYS A 153 4.22 22.71 -30.21
N GLN A 154 4.67 23.23 -31.36
CA GLN A 154 4.65 24.66 -31.73
C GLN A 154 3.32 25.39 -31.49
N ASP A 155 2.18 24.71 -31.68
CA ASP A 155 0.85 25.31 -31.52
C ASP A 155 0.43 25.41 -30.04
N ARG A 156 1.27 24.90 -29.12
CA ARG A 156 1.02 24.77 -27.67
C ARG A 156 2.29 25.03 -26.84
N VAL A 157 3.16 25.95 -27.26
CA VAL A 157 4.35 26.36 -26.48
C VAL A 157 3.94 26.77 -25.06
N ASN A 158 4.59 26.19 -24.05
CA ASN A 158 4.08 26.29 -22.68
C ASN A 158 4.36 27.68 -22.07
N ALA A 159 3.30 28.48 -21.88
CA ALA A 159 3.40 29.84 -21.34
C ALA A 159 4.05 29.90 -19.94
N GLY A 160 3.85 28.87 -19.10
CA GLY A 160 4.50 28.75 -17.80
C GLY A 160 6.02 28.57 -17.89
N VAL A 161 6.51 27.79 -18.86
CA VAL A 161 7.94 27.67 -19.18
C VAL A 161 8.49 29.00 -19.65
N LEU A 162 7.85 29.64 -20.64
CA LEU A 162 8.26 30.96 -21.16
C LEU A 162 8.32 32.03 -20.07
N THR A 163 7.34 32.06 -19.18
CA THR A 163 7.29 32.98 -18.03
C THR A 163 8.42 32.70 -17.04
N THR A 164 8.70 31.43 -16.77
CA THR A 164 9.80 31.02 -15.88
C THR A 164 11.15 31.47 -16.42
N LEU A 165 11.41 31.22 -17.70
CA LEU A 165 12.65 31.64 -18.37
C LEU A 165 12.78 33.16 -18.37
N ARG A 166 11.76 33.89 -18.85
CA ARG A 166 11.81 35.34 -19.06
C ARG A 166 11.95 36.17 -17.79
N PHE A 167 11.43 35.69 -16.66
CA PHE A 167 11.50 36.38 -15.37
C PHE A 167 12.44 35.69 -14.36
N SER A 168 13.30 34.77 -14.83
CA SER A 168 14.27 34.03 -14.02
C SER A 168 13.68 33.39 -12.75
N LEU A 169 12.47 32.83 -12.85
CA LEU A 169 11.72 32.37 -11.68
C LEU A 169 12.32 31.08 -11.11
N PRO A 170 12.47 30.94 -9.77
CA PRO A 170 13.11 29.77 -9.16
C PRO A 170 12.27 28.48 -9.18
N SER A 171 11.08 28.53 -9.80
CA SER A 171 10.10 27.46 -9.83
C SER A 171 9.48 27.39 -11.22
N LEU A 172 10.00 26.48 -12.06
CA LEU A 172 9.41 26.20 -13.37
C LEU A 172 8.09 25.47 -13.17
N ARG A 173 6.98 26.19 -13.38
CA ARG A 173 5.63 25.62 -13.37
C ARG A 173 5.08 25.62 -14.79
N VAL A 174 4.65 24.46 -15.27
CA VAL A 174 3.94 24.35 -16.55
C VAL A 174 2.49 24.82 -16.42
N SER A 175 1.95 25.40 -17.49
CA SER A 175 0.58 25.93 -17.55
C SER A 175 -0.22 25.27 -18.68
N GLY A 176 -1.51 25.00 -18.46
CA GLY A 176 -2.32 24.28 -19.45
C GLY A 176 -1.89 22.82 -19.59
N ASP A 177 -2.08 22.26 -20.78
CA ASP A 177 -1.77 20.86 -21.05
C ASP A 177 -0.27 20.65 -21.27
N PHE A 178 0.27 19.56 -20.73
CA PHE A 178 1.67 19.16 -20.91
C PHE A 178 1.77 17.66 -21.20
N HIS A 179 2.56 17.31 -22.20
CA HIS A 179 2.66 15.98 -22.80
C HIS A 179 4.08 15.43 -22.71
N ASP A 180 4.23 14.14 -22.98
CA ASP A 180 5.54 13.50 -23.13
C ASP A 180 6.43 14.21 -24.19
N ALA A 181 5.83 14.80 -25.24
CA ALA A 181 6.54 15.58 -26.26
C ALA A 181 6.97 16.98 -25.79
N ASP A 182 6.11 17.69 -25.04
CA ASP A 182 6.45 18.99 -24.45
C ASP A 182 7.59 18.85 -23.42
N MET A 183 7.66 17.68 -22.77
CA MET A 183 8.76 17.30 -21.89
C MET A 183 10.08 17.07 -22.64
N LEU A 184 10.07 16.53 -23.88
CA LEU A 184 11.29 16.42 -24.70
C LEU A 184 11.85 17.81 -25.02
N ALA A 185 10.99 18.73 -25.48
CA ALA A 185 11.40 20.10 -25.79
C ALA A 185 11.92 20.88 -24.57
N LEU A 186 11.30 20.69 -23.40
CA LEU A 186 11.80 21.24 -22.14
C LEU A 186 13.13 20.60 -21.72
N ALA A 187 13.28 19.28 -21.89
CA ALA A 187 14.45 18.55 -21.43
C ALA A 187 15.72 18.93 -22.19
N GLU A 188 15.66 19.13 -23.50
CA GLU A 188 16.83 19.55 -24.27
C GLU A 188 17.39 20.89 -23.77
N ILE A 189 16.50 21.87 -23.51
CA ILE A 189 16.87 23.17 -22.92
C ILE A 189 17.42 23.01 -21.49
N MET A 190 16.80 22.17 -20.66
CA MET A 190 17.26 21.93 -19.28
C MET A 190 18.58 21.14 -19.20
N LEU A 191 18.85 20.23 -20.14
CA LEU A 191 20.12 19.49 -20.23
C LEU A 191 21.25 20.40 -20.76
N ARG A 192 20.95 21.29 -21.72
CA ARG A 192 21.93 22.19 -22.35
C ARG A 192 22.29 23.40 -21.49
N HIS A 193 21.32 23.98 -20.78
CA HIS A 193 21.49 25.25 -20.03
C HIS A 193 21.24 25.15 -18.51
N GLY A 194 20.80 23.99 -18.00
CA GLY A 194 20.35 23.78 -16.62
C GLY A 194 21.36 24.13 -15.53
N ASN A 195 22.60 23.65 -15.65
CA ASN A 195 23.66 23.93 -14.68
C ASN A 195 24.38 25.28 -14.95
N GLY A 196 24.05 25.95 -16.05
CA GLY A 196 24.62 27.23 -16.49
C GLY A 196 23.63 28.39 -16.27
N PRO A 197 23.13 29.05 -17.34
CA PRO A 197 22.19 30.16 -17.22
C PRO A 197 20.94 29.86 -16.39
N LEU A 198 20.42 28.63 -16.44
CA LEU A 198 19.15 28.24 -15.80
C LEU A 198 19.29 27.73 -14.35
N ARG A 199 20.49 27.83 -13.75
CA ARG A 199 20.78 27.40 -12.35
C ARG A 199 19.93 28.06 -11.26
N PHE A 200 19.14 29.08 -11.61
CA PHE A 200 18.15 29.68 -10.71
C PHE A 200 16.93 28.77 -10.48
N ILE A 201 16.63 27.85 -11.40
CA ILE A 201 15.48 26.93 -11.32
C ILE A 201 15.76 25.84 -10.28
N LYS A 202 15.14 25.97 -9.10
CA LYS A 202 15.26 25.02 -7.99
C LYS A 202 14.06 24.08 -7.85
N ARG A 203 12.90 24.46 -8.40
CA ARG A 203 11.71 23.60 -8.46
C ARG A 203 11.30 23.34 -9.91
N LEU A 204 10.99 22.08 -10.22
CA LEU A 204 10.18 21.70 -11.37
C LEU A 204 8.77 21.30 -10.90
N ASP A 205 7.75 21.92 -11.46
CA ASP A 205 6.35 21.78 -11.06
C ASP A 205 5.47 21.43 -12.27
N PHE A 206 5.14 20.14 -12.33
CA PHE A 206 4.25 19.50 -13.29
C PHE A 206 2.91 19.08 -12.64
N THR A 207 2.52 19.66 -11.50
CA THR A 207 1.30 19.29 -10.76
C THR A 207 0.06 19.36 -11.66
N ARG A 208 -0.61 18.22 -11.88
CA ARG A 208 -1.78 18.08 -12.77
C ARG A 208 -1.57 18.64 -14.19
N SER A 209 -0.37 18.54 -14.74
CA SER A 209 -0.07 18.99 -16.10
C SER A 209 -0.77 18.14 -17.19
N SER A 210 -1.17 16.91 -16.85
CA SER A 210 -2.12 16.09 -17.59
C SER A 210 -3.57 16.51 -17.30
N LYS A 211 -4.02 17.63 -17.90
CA LYS A 211 -5.41 18.10 -17.83
C LYS A 211 -6.25 17.61 -19.02
N GLU A 212 -7.12 16.66 -18.72
CA GLU A 212 -8.34 16.28 -19.44
C GLU A 212 -8.27 15.92 -20.94
N GLY A 213 -8.57 14.65 -21.22
CA GLY A 213 -9.00 14.13 -22.51
C GLY A 213 -9.89 12.91 -22.25
N LYS A 214 -11.03 12.80 -22.92
CA LYS A 214 -12.03 11.75 -22.64
C LYS A 214 -11.53 10.36 -23.08
N LEU A 215 -12.31 9.33 -22.75
CA LEU A 215 -12.04 7.93 -23.10
C LEU A 215 -11.64 7.80 -24.59
N HIS A 216 -10.69 6.89 -24.87
CA HIS A 216 -10.23 6.51 -26.22
C HIS A 216 -9.30 7.49 -26.98
N GLY A 217 -8.39 8.21 -26.32
CA GLY A 217 -7.31 8.94 -27.03
C GLY A 217 -6.12 9.37 -26.14
N GLN A 218 -5.03 8.60 -26.14
CA GLN A 218 -3.89 8.82 -25.21
C GLN A 218 -3.12 10.14 -25.46
N ARG A 219 -3.23 11.12 -24.54
CA ARG A 219 -2.39 12.34 -24.50
C ARG A 219 -2.13 12.79 -23.04
N GLY A 220 -0.98 13.43 -22.78
CA GLY A 220 -0.56 13.96 -21.46
C GLY A 220 0.79 13.43 -20.96
N PHE A 221 1.29 13.95 -19.83
CA PHE A 221 2.55 13.56 -19.18
C PHE A 221 2.44 12.17 -18.49
N ARG A 222 3.30 11.22 -18.89
CA ARG A 222 3.24 9.80 -18.52
C ARG A 222 4.65 9.21 -18.30
N SER A 223 4.80 7.90 -18.45
CA SER A 223 6.06 7.15 -18.34
C SER A 223 7.20 7.72 -19.21
N HIS A 224 6.92 8.11 -20.45
CA HIS A 224 7.94 8.65 -21.36
C HIS A 224 8.40 10.05 -20.91
N GLY A 225 7.49 10.93 -20.53
CA GLY A 225 7.82 12.22 -19.92
C GLY A 225 8.62 12.06 -18.63
N ALA A 226 8.24 11.11 -17.76
CA ALA A 226 8.99 10.81 -16.55
C ALA A 226 10.40 10.26 -16.81
N LEU A 227 10.58 9.44 -17.85
CA LEU A 227 11.89 8.93 -18.28
C LEU A 227 12.78 10.03 -18.85
N THR A 228 12.20 10.97 -19.61
CA THR A 228 12.89 12.17 -20.10
C THR A 228 13.28 13.10 -18.95
N LEU A 229 12.37 13.34 -17.99
CA LEU A 229 12.64 14.10 -16.78
C LEU A 229 13.74 13.45 -15.91
N SER A 230 13.77 12.11 -15.81
CA SER A 230 14.79 11.42 -15.01
C SER A 230 16.20 11.64 -15.55
N LYS A 231 16.38 11.84 -16.86
CA LYS A 231 17.67 12.27 -17.44
C LYS A 231 18.09 13.67 -16.97
N ILE A 232 17.15 14.64 -16.90
CA ILE A 232 17.44 15.99 -16.35
C ILE A 232 17.90 15.87 -14.90
N LEU A 233 17.18 15.08 -14.09
CA LEU A 233 17.51 14.90 -12.68
C LEU A 233 18.88 14.22 -12.49
N GLN A 234 19.27 13.25 -13.34
CA GLN A 234 20.61 12.65 -13.29
C GLN A 234 21.76 13.62 -13.58
N GLN A 235 21.52 14.75 -14.26
CA GLN A 235 22.55 15.73 -14.61
C GLN A 235 22.45 17.05 -13.82
N SER A 236 21.35 17.32 -13.11
CA SER A 236 21.13 18.63 -12.49
C SER A 236 21.80 18.81 -11.12
N GLU A 237 22.62 19.85 -11.02
CA GLU A 237 23.27 20.28 -9.78
C GLU A 237 22.40 21.22 -8.91
N TYR A 238 21.26 21.70 -9.43
CA TYR A 238 20.52 22.83 -8.83
C TYR A 238 19.04 22.55 -8.49
N ILE A 239 18.42 21.51 -9.08
CA ILE A 239 17.02 21.16 -8.79
C ILE A 239 16.91 20.52 -7.39
N GLN A 240 16.07 21.10 -6.54
CA GLN A 240 15.84 20.69 -5.15
C GLN A 240 14.44 20.11 -4.91
N GLU A 241 13.46 20.41 -5.77
CA GLU A 241 12.08 19.96 -5.61
C GLU A 241 11.45 19.60 -6.95
N VAL A 242 10.82 18.43 -7.03
CA VAL A 242 10.13 17.93 -8.23
C VAL A 242 8.70 17.56 -7.86
N ARG A 243 7.72 18.17 -8.53
CA ARG A 243 6.29 17.92 -8.32
C ARG A 243 5.63 17.40 -9.60
N MET A 244 4.90 16.30 -9.48
CA MET A 244 4.32 15.56 -10.61
C MET A 244 2.90 15.04 -10.32
N GLU A 245 2.25 15.55 -9.27
CA GLU A 245 1.06 14.95 -8.67
C GLU A 245 -0.13 14.88 -9.62
N GLY A 246 -0.77 13.71 -9.71
CA GLY A 246 -1.96 13.45 -10.50
C GLY A 246 -1.74 13.06 -11.96
N ASN A 247 -0.49 12.96 -12.43
CA ASN A 247 -0.15 12.55 -13.79
C ASN A 247 0.03 11.03 -13.92
N ARG A 248 -0.17 10.43 -15.10
CA ARG A 248 -0.19 8.95 -15.24
C ARG A 248 1.19 8.34 -15.53
N LEU A 249 2.12 8.46 -14.58
CA LEU A 249 3.50 7.97 -14.73
C LEU A 249 3.59 6.45 -14.87
N GLY A 250 2.78 5.70 -14.12
CA GLY A 250 2.88 4.25 -14.03
C GLY A 250 4.14 3.76 -13.27
N PRO A 251 4.30 2.44 -13.09
CA PRO A 251 5.46 1.87 -12.39
C PRO A 251 6.79 2.21 -13.07
N TYR A 252 6.89 2.04 -14.40
CA TYR A 252 8.12 2.29 -15.16
C TYR A 252 8.59 3.75 -15.08
N GLY A 253 7.66 4.72 -15.21
CA GLY A 253 7.97 6.13 -15.06
C GLY A 253 8.44 6.49 -13.65
N ALA A 254 7.86 5.84 -12.63
CA ALA A 254 8.26 6.03 -11.25
C ALA A 254 9.64 5.43 -10.94
N SER A 255 9.90 4.18 -11.34
CA SER A 255 11.22 3.53 -11.20
C SER A 255 12.33 4.33 -11.89
N ALA A 256 12.05 4.93 -13.06
CA ALA A 256 13.00 5.80 -13.74
C ALA A 256 13.35 7.08 -12.94
N ILE A 257 12.35 7.72 -12.31
CA ILE A 257 12.55 8.87 -11.43
C ILE A 257 13.32 8.46 -10.17
N PHE A 258 12.99 7.33 -9.55
CA PHE A 258 13.72 6.82 -8.38
C PHE A 258 15.19 6.52 -8.73
N LEU A 259 15.48 5.85 -9.85
CA LEU A 259 16.84 5.62 -10.33
C LEU A 259 17.63 6.92 -10.60
N ALA A 260 16.95 8.02 -10.94
CA ALA A 260 17.60 9.32 -11.01
C ALA A 260 17.90 9.89 -9.62
N CYS A 261 16.98 9.78 -8.67
CA CYS A 261 17.21 10.19 -7.27
C CYS A 261 18.30 9.38 -6.55
N SER A 262 18.63 8.15 -6.97
CA SER A 262 19.79 7.43 -6.41
C SER A 262 21.14 7.95 -6.94
N ARG A 263 21.14 8.73 -8.02
CA ARG A 263 22.35 9.36 -8.61
C ARG A 263 22.45 10.85 -8.27
N ASN A 264 21.31 11.50 -8.03
CA ASN A 264 21.20 12.91 -7.71
C ASN A 264 21.12 13.13 -6.19
N ARG A 265 22.02 13.95 -5.63
CA ARG A 265 22.05 14.31 -4.19
C ARG A 265 21.41 15.67 -3.88
N THR A 266 20.91 16.38 -4.89
CA THR A 266 20.45 17.78 -4.82
C THR A 266 18.93 17.89 -4.67
N VAL A 267 18.17 16.94 -5.24
CA VAL A 267 16.72 16.78 -5.05
C VAL A 267 16.43 16.38 -3.61
N ARG A 268 15.79 17.30 -2.87
CA ARG A 268 15.36 17.12 -1.48
C ARG A 268 13.87 16.74 -1.35
N ARG A 269 13.03 17.15 -2.31
CA ARG A 269 11.57 16.94 -2.26
C ARG A 269 11.03 16.31 -3.54
N LEU A 270 10.16 15.31 -3.41
CA LEU A 270 9.61 14.54 -4.53
C LEU A 270 8.10 14.28 -4.36
N GLY A 271 7.27 15.10 -5.01
CA GLY A 271 5.82 15.01 -5.00
C GLY A 271 5.28 14.12 -6.12
N MET A 272 4.84 12.90 -5.80
CA MET A 272 4.34 11.90 -6.76
C MET A 272 2.95 11.35 -6.39
N ARG A 273 2.15 12.12 -5.66
CA ARG A 273 0.79 11.78 -5.26
C ARG A 273 -0.10 11.43 -6.45
N LYS A 274 -0.89 10.36 -6.35
CA LYS A 274 -1.89 9.96 -7.37
C LYS A 274 -1.27 9.76 -8.76
N CYS A 275 -0.02 9.30 -8.84
CA CYS A 275 0.71 9.07 -10.09
C CYS A 275 0.53 7.66 -10.70
N ILE A 276 -0.24 6.79 -10.04
CA ILE A 276 -0.48 5.38 -10.41
C ILE A 276 0.82 4.57 -10.46
N ILE A 277 1.70 4.79 -9.47
CA ILE A 277 2.99 4.10 -9.31
C ILE A 277 2.81 2.57 -9.22
N GLY A 278 1.74 2.11 -8.55
CA GLY A 278 1.47 0.69 -8.35
C GLY A 278 2.47 -0.01 -7.42
N GLU A 279 2.25 -1.30 -7.16
CA GLU A 279 3.12 -2.10 -6.28
C GLU A 279 4.57 -2.17 -6.77
N ARG A 280 4.80 -2.45 -8.06
CA ARG A 280 6.16 -2.53 -8.65
C ARG A 280 6.97 -1.25 -8.43
N GLY A 281 6.35 -0.08 -8.57
CA GLY A 281 7.03 1.19 -8.30
C GLY A 281 7.26 1.44 -6.80
N GLY A 282 6.37 0.95 -5.93
CA GLY A 282 6.61 0.94 -4.49
C GLY A 282 7.81 0.07 -4.09
N LEU A 283 7.92 -1.13 -4.68
CA LEU A 283 9.10 -2.00 -4.53
C LEU A 283 10.38 -1.33 -5.05
N ALA A 284 10.32 -0.65 -6.20
CA ALA A 284 11.47 0.11 -6.72
C ALA A 284 11.91 1.28 -5.83
N PHE A 285 10.98 1.91 -5.09
CA PHE A 285 11.33 2.91 -4.07
C PHE A 285 11.96 2.26 -2.83
N ALA A 286 11.44 1.11 -2.38
CA ALA A 286 12.05 0.34 -1.30
C ALA A 286 13.48 -0.12 -1.66
N GLU A 287 13.72 -0.57 -2.88
CA GLU A 287 15.05 -0.96 -3.36
C GLU A 287 16.02 0.25 -3.40
N LEU A 288 15.55 1.44 -3.79
CA LEU A 288 16.33 2.68 -3.67
C LEU A 288 16.73 2.99 -2.22
N LEU A 289 15.80 2.84 -1.27
CA LEU A 289 16.07 3.05 0.15
C LEU A 289 17.06 2.01 0.71
N GLN A 290 17.00 0.76 0.24
CA GLN A 290 17.92 -0.33 0.60
C GLN A 290 19.32 -0.15 -0.01
N ARG A 291 19.43 0.34 -1.25
CA ARG A 291 20.74 0.60 -1.90
C ARG A 291 21.55 1.65 -1.16
N ASP A 292 20.93 2.74 -0.70
CA ASP A 292 21.56 3.74 0.19
C ASP A 292 21.90 3.18 1.59
N CYS A 293 21.43 1.97 1.92
CA CYS A 293 21.85 1.20 3.10
C CYS A 293 22.94 0.13 2.79
N GLN A 294 23.31 -0.07 1.53
CA GLN A 294 24.37 -0.97 1.07
C GLN A 294 25.61 -0.23 0.58
N ASP A 295 25.41 0.87 -0.15
CA ASP A 295 26.47 1.78 -0.54
C ASP A 295 27.14 2.40 0.71
N GLY A 296 28.43 2.73 0.58
CA GLY A 296 29.29 3.11 1.72
C GLY A 296 28.84 4.35 2.50
N GLN A 297 29.55 4.67 3.58
CA GLN A 297 29.16 5.73 4.51
C GLN A 297 29.08 7.13 3.83
N ASP A 298 29.88 7.35 2.78
CA ASP A 298 29.91 8.57 1.95
C ASP A 298 28.78 8.65 0.89
N SER A 299 27.98 7.60 0.72
CA SER A 299 26.72 7.68 -0.02
C SER A 299 25.64 8.29 0.88
N HIS A 300 24.89 9.24 0.32
CA HIS A 300 23.68 9.78 0.95
C HIS A 300 22.67 10.13 -0.13
N LEU A 301 21.50 9.51 -0.04
CA LEU A 301 20.30 9.86 -0.80
C LEU A 301 19.88 11.29 -0.48
N GLY A 302 19.66 12.12 -1.51
CA GLY A 302 19.31 13.53 -1.31
C GLY A 302 17.92 13.74 -0.67
N LEU A 303 17.00 12.80 -0.83
CA LEU A 303 15.59 12.94 -0.48
C LEU A 303 15.36 13.15 1.03
N VAL A 304 14.44 14.05 1.36
CA VAL A 304 13.98 14.39 2.73
C VAL A 304 12.47 14.29 2.86
N ASP A 305 11.73 14.52 1.77
CA ASP A 305 10.26 14.66 1.75
C ASP A 305 9.70 14.07 0.46
N VAL A 306 8.95 12.96 0.56
CA VAL A 306 8.48 12.16 -0.58
C VAL A 306 7.00 11.83 -0.43
N ASP A 307 6.15 12.33 -1.34
CA ASP A 307 4.72 12.02 -1.36
C ASP A 307 4.43 10.92 -2.38
N LEU A 308 4.20 9.70 -1.88
CA LEU A 308 3.76 8.52 -2.63
C LEU A 308 2.29 8.18 -2.36
N SER A 309 1.48 9.12 -1.85
CA SER A 309 0.09 8.84 -1.45
C SER A 309 -0.84 8.58 -2.64
N VAL A 310 -1.88 7.78 -2.41
CA VAL A 310 -2.98 7.47 -3.36
C VAL A 310 -2.49 6.87 -4.70
N ASN A 311 -1.45 6.04 -4.66
CA ASN A 311 -0.73 5.52 -5.83
C ASN A 311 -1.06 4.07 -6.24
N ARG A 312 -1.91 3.38 -5.49
CA ARG A 312 -2.20 1.93 -5.63
C ARG A 312 -0.98 1.03 -5.38
N ILE A 313 -0.09 1.46 -4.49
CA ILE A 313 0.97 0.60 -3.95
C ILE A 313 0.28 -0.54 -3.15
N GLY A 314 0.55 -1.79 -3.52
CA GLY A 314 0.02 -2.98 -2.83
C GLY A 314 0.73 -3.24 -1.50
N PHE A 315 0.24 -4.24 -0.76
CA PHE A 315 0.76 -4.57 0.58
C PHE A 315 2.26 -4.81 0.58
N ARG A 316 2.80 -5.54 -0.42
CA ARG A 316 4.25 -5.78 -0.56
C ARG A 316 5.03 -4.49 -0.72
N GLY A 317 4.54 -3.58 -1.55
CA GLY A 317 5.19 -2.29 -1.80
C GLY A 317 5.22 -1.43 -0.54
N SER A 318 4.10 -1.31 0.18
CA SER A 318 4.05 -0.56 1.45
C SER A 318 4.95 -1.18 2.53
N LEU A 319 4.89 -2.50 2.71
CA LEU A 319 5.70 -3.23 3.69
C LEU A 319 7.21 -3.20 3.35
N ALA A 320 7.57 -3.22 2.07
CA ALA A 320 8.97 -3.10 1.65
C ALA A 320 9.52 -1.69 1.92
N ILE A 321 8.74 -0.64 1.66
CA ILE A 321 9.11 0.75 1.97
C ILE A 321 9.27 0.91 3.48
N GLU A 322 8.33 0.41 4.28
CA GLU A 322 8.38 0.46 5.75
C GLU A 322 9.62 -0.26 6.30
N ARG A 323 9.90 -1.49 5.84
CA ARG A 323 11.11 -2.25 6.23
C ARG A 323 12.39 -1.53 5.84
N ALA A 324 12.46 -0.95 4.65
CA ALA A 324 13.63 -0.19 4.22
C ALA A 324 13.82 1.08 5.06
N MET A 325 12.73 1.78 5.43
CA MET A 325 12.78 2.93 6.34
C MET A 325 13.22 2.54 7.76
N MET A 326 12.84 1.36 8.26
CA MET A 326 13.36 0.82 9.52
C MET A 326 14.87 0.53 9.42
N GLU A 327 15.32 -0.16 8.37
CA GLU A 327 16.75 -0.46 8.15
C GLU A 327 17.62 0.81 8.05
N ARG A 328 17.11 1.87 7.40
CA ARG A 328 17.75 3.20 7.39
C ARG A 328 17.93 3.77 8.78
N THR A 329 16.90 3.65 9.61
CA THR A 329 16.87 4.18 10.98
C THR A 329 17.85 3.40 11.87
N ASP A 330 17.85 2.07 11.78
CA ASP A 330 18.80 1.20 12.50
C ASP A 330 20.26 1.45 12.08
N LYS A 331 20.50 1.79 10.81
CA LYS A 331 21.81 2.20 10.28
C LYS A 331 22.17 3.66 10.51
N GLY A 332 21.34 4.44 11.21
CA GLY A 332 21.60 5.85 11.52
C GLY A 332 21.67 6.78 10.30
N ARG A 333 21.01 6.44 9.19
CA ARG A 333 20.91 7.30 8.00
C ARG A 333 19.96 8.49 8.25
N ASP A 334 20.10 9.53 7.44
CA ASP A 334 19.23 10.71 7.48
C ASP A 334 17.74 10.35 7.38
N SER A 335 16.93 11.03 8.19
CA SER A 335 15.48 10.82 8.26
C SER A 335 14.76 11.34 7.02
N ILE A 336 14.07 10.44 6.31
CA ILE A 336 13.23 10.78 5.16
C ILE A 336 11.77 10.68 5.56
N PHE A 337 10.99 11.73 5.32
CA PHE A 337 9.53 11.67 5.41
C PHE A 337 8.96 11.06 4.12
N VAL A 338 8.16 10.00 4.26
CA VAL A 338 7.54 9.30 3.13
C VAL A 338 6.04 9.13 3.41
N ASP A 339 5.19 9.83 2.66
CA ASP A 339 3.74 9.64 2.72
C ASP A 339 3.31 8.49 1.79
N ILE A 340 2.76 7.41 2.37
CA ILE A 340 2.16 6.28 1.64
C ILE A 340 0.63 6.18 1.85
N PHE A 341 -0.02 7.23 2.36
CA PHE A 341 -1.44 7.22 2.70
C PHE A 341 -2.35 6.92 1.51
N GLY A 342 -3.49 6.28 1.77
CA GLY A 342 -4.52 6.05 0.76
C GLY A 342 -4.16 5.08 -0.36
N ASN A 343 -3.10 4.27 -0.20
CA ASN A 343 -2.66 3.31 -1.22
C ASN A 343 -3.51 2.02 -1.27
N LEU A 344 -3.84 1.42 -0.12
CA LEU A 344 -4.56 0.14 0.00
C LEU A 344 -6.10 0.25 -0.07
N VAL A 345 -6.65 1.47 -0.15
CA VAL A 345 -8.07 1.81 0.10
C VAL A 345 -9.07 0.81 -0.49
N LEU A 346 -8.93 0.44 -1.77
CA LEU A 346 -9.93 -0.41 -2.43
C LEU A 346 -9.85 -1.88 -1.98
N GLN A 347 -8.65 -2.38 -1.64
CA GLN A 347 -8.46 -3.74 -1.12
C GLN A 347 -9.07 -3.86 0.27
N GLU A 348 -8.83 -2.87 1.13
CA GLU A 348 -9.38 -2.81 2.49
C GLU A 348 -10.91 -2.66 2.47
N ILE A 349 -11.46 -1.85 1.56
CA ILE A 349 -12.91 -1.76 1.34
C ILE A 349 -13.49 -3.12 0.92
N LEU A 350 -12.87 -3.84 -0.02
CA LEU A 350 -13.36 -5.15 -0.46
C LEU A 350 -13.32 -6.19 0.67
N ASN A 351 -12.22 -6.25 1.43
CA ASN A 351 -12.07 -7.14 2.58
C ASN A 351 -13.10 -6.83 3.69
N GLY A 352 -13.31 -5.55 3.98
CA GLY A 352 -14.34 -5.11 4.94
C GLY A 352 -15.77 -5.38 4.46
N CYS A 353 -16.03 -5.30 3.15
CA CYS A 353 -17.35 -5.62 2.60
C CYS A 353 -17.66 -7.13 2.63
N THR A 354 -16.70 -8.01 2.35
CA THR A 354 -16.92 -9.47 2.35
C THR A 354 -17.21 -10.00 3.76
N HIS A 355 -16.46 -9.55 4.78
CA HIS A 355 -16.76 -9.92 6.16
C HIS A 355 -17.87 -9.07 6.80
N GLY A 356 -18.16 -7.87 6.30
CA GLY A 356 -19.36 -7.11 6.68
C GLY A 356 -20.66 -7.82 6.31
N LEU A 357 -20.71 -8.49 5.15
CA LEU A 357 -21.79 -9.44 4.81
C LEU A 357 -21.83 -10.63 5.80
N GLY A 358 -20.66 -11.11 6.23
CA GLY A 358 -20.52 -12.11 7.29
C GLY A 358 -21.17 -11.70 8.61
N ILE A 359 -21.06 -10.42 9.04
CA ILE A 359 -21.76 -9.91 10.24
C ILE A 359 -23.28 -10.07 10.08
N ILE A 360 -23.84 -9.66 8.94
CA ILE A 360 -25.29 -9.73 8.68
C ILE A 360 -25.76 -11.19 8.72
N LEU A 361 -25.03 -12.09 8.07
CA LEU A 361 -25.33 -13.52 8.05
C LEU A 361 -25.16 -14.17 9.43
N ALA A 362 -24.16 -13.77 10.22
CA ALA A 362 -23.96 -14.25 11.58
C ALA A 362 -25.05 -13.76 12.55
N ILE A 363 -25.56 -12.53 12.42
CA ILE A 363 -26.70 -12.04 13.21
C ILE A 363 -27.96 -12.86 12.89
N VAL A 364 -28.26 -13.07 11.60
CA VAL A 364 -29.41 -13.89 11.18
C VAL A 364 -29.25 -15.35 11.62
N GLY A 365 -28.07 -15.94 11.42
CA GLY A 365 -27.74 -17.30 11.84
C GLY A 365 -27.82 -17.50 13.35
N ALA A 366 -27.36 -16.54 14.14
CA ALA A 366 -27.46 -16.54 15.60
C ALA A 366 -28.94 -16.48 16.05
N VAL A 367 -29.74 -15.57 15.49
CA VAL A 367 -31.18 -15.46 15.85
C VAL A 367 -31.94 -16.74 15.49
N LEU A 368 -31.69 -17.32 14.31
CA LEU A 368 -32.31 -18.57 13.89
C LEU A 368 -31.87 -19.76 14.78
N LEU A 369 -30.58 -19.88 15.07
CA LEU A 369 -30.03 -20.96 15.87
C LEU A 369 -30.48 -20.87 17.34
N MET A 370 -30.41 -19.69 17.96
CA MET A 370 -30.88 -19.51 19.33
C MET A 370 -32.39 -19.74 19.46
N LYS A 371 -33.20 -19.33 18.46
CA LYS A 371 -34.63 -19.66 18.43
C LYS A 371 -34.90 -21.16 18.28
N ARG A 372 -34.03 -21.93 17.60
CA ARG A 372 -34.16 -23.39 17.51
C ARG A 372 -33.95 -24.07 18.87
N VAL A 373 -32.99 -23.61 19.65
CA VAL A 373 -32.60 -24.25 20.93
C VAL A 373 -33.19 -23.61 22.19
N GLN A 374 -34.06 -22.60 22.03
CA GLN A 374 -34.62 -21.82 23.15
C GLN A 374 -35.41 -22.69 24.16
N ASP A 375 -36.08 -23.74 23.68
CA ASP A 375 -36.94 -24.65 24.45
C ASP A 375 -36.24 -25.99 24.74
N MET A 376 -34.95 -26.14 24.37
CA MET A 376 -34.15 -27.35 24.57
C MET A 376 -33.37 -27.29 25.89
N SER A 377 -32.65 -28.37 26.22
CA SER A 377 -31.82 -28.42 27.43
C SER A 377 -30.74 -27.32 27.45
N ASN A 378 -30.39 -26.81 28.64
CA ASN A 378 -29.38 -25.76 28.83
C ASN A 378 -28.08 -26.00 28.05
N ARG A 379 -27.71 -27.27 27.86
CA ARG A 379 -26.52 -27.68 27.08
C ARG A 379 -26.59 -27.22 25.63
N HIS A 380 -27.73 -27.43 24.95
CA HIS A 380 -27.99 -26.97 23.59
C HIS A 380 -27.94 -25.43 23.51
N PHE A 381 -28.60 -24.77 24.46
CA PHE A 381 -28.66 -23.31 24.52
C PHE A 381 -27.25 -22.69 24.64
N PHE A 382 -26.47 -23.09 25.64
CA PHE A 382 -25.15 -22.50 25.88
C PHE A 382 -24.12 -22.86 24.79
N SER A 383 -24.15 -24.08 24.24
CA SER A 383 -23.19 -24.47 23.21
C SER A 383 -23.44 -23.75 21.87
N CYS A 384 -24.71 -23.60 21.48
CA CYS A 384 -25.09 -22.81 20.32
C CYS A 384 -24.89 -21.30 20.52
N ALA A 385 -25.04 -20.79 21.75
CA ALA A 385 -24.73 -19.41 22.09
C ALA A 385 -23.21 -19.12 21.94
N ILE A 386 -22.35 -20.01 22.43
CA ILE A 386 -20.89 -19.90 22.30
C ILE A 386 -20.47 -19.84 20.82
N TYR A 387 -21.04 -20.71 19.97
CA TYR A 387 -20.77 -20.69 18.53
C TYR A 387 -21.33 -19.43 17.83
N SER A 388 -22.54 -19.00 18.20
CA SER A 388 -23.16 -17.78 17.67
C SER A 388 -22.32 -16.54 18.00
N VAL A 389 -21.79 -16.45 19.22
CA VAL A 389 -20.90 -15.38 19.66
C VAL A 389 -19.55 -15.44 18.93
N SER A 390 -18.97 -16.63 18.70
CA SER A 390 -17.67 -16.72 18.00
C SER A 390 -17.75 -16.29 16.53
N LEU A 391 -18.84 -16.61 15.83
CA LEU A 391 -19.15 -16.09 14.49
C LEU A 391 -19.24 -14.55 14.48
N LEU A 392 -19.96 -13.96 15.43
CA LEU A 392 -20.11 -12.51 15.55
C LEU A 392 -18.76 -11.83 15.87
N VAL A 393 -17.96 -12.39 16.77
CA VAL A 393 -16.64 -11.87 17.15
C VAL A 393 -15.67 -11.90 15.98
N LEU A 394 -15.64 -12.97 15.17
CA LEU A 394 -14.83 -13.07 13.96
C LEU A 394 -15.17 -11.98 12.95
N TYR A 395 -16.40 -11.98 12.42
CA TYR A 395 -16.74 -11.06 11.33
C TYR A 395 -16.71 -9.60 11.77
N THR A 396 -17.04 -9.32 13.04
CA THR A 396 -16.89 -7.96 13.58
C THR A 396 -15.42 -7.54 13.67
N SER A 397 -14.53 -8.38 14.22
CA SER A 397 -13.12 -8.03 14.36
C SER A 397 -12.44 -7.80 13.01
N SER A 398 -12.68 -8.70 12.04
CA SER A 398 -12.14 -8.59 10.68
C SER A 398 -12.67 -7.36 9.94
N THR A 399 -13.99 -7.11 10.02
CA THR A 399 -14.59 -5.93 9.38
C THR A 399 -14.03 -4.63 9.97
N LEU A 400 -13.82 -4.56 11.29
CA LEU A 400 -13.23 -3.39 11.95
C LEU A 400 -11.74 -3.24 11.64
N TYR A 401 -10.97 -4.32 11.54
CA TYR A 401 -9.57 -4.30 11.10
C TYR A 401 -9.42 -3.62 9.73
N HIS A 402 -10.18 -4.10 8.75
CA HIS A 402 -10.15 -3.54 7.40
C HIS A 402 -10.83 -2.17 7.29
N SER A 403 -11.86 -1.87 8.09
CA SER A 403 -12.50 -0.54 8.09
C SER A 403 -11.60 0.55 8.67
N PHE A 404 -10.80 0.24 9.69
CA PHE A 404 -9.88 1.19 10.32
C PHE A 404 -8.49 1.24 9.68
N PHE A 405 -8.34 0.80 8.43
CA PHE A 405 -7.06 0.78 7.70
C PHE A 405 -6.30 2.12 7.68
N ALA A 406 -7.01 3.24 7.83
CA ALA A 406 -6.47 4.61 7.87
C ALA A 406 -5.97 5.07 9.26
N LEU A 407 -6.25 4.31 10.33
CA LEU A 407 -5.92 4.67 11.73
C LEU A 407 -4.89 3.68 12.29
N GLN A 408 -3.59 3.92 12.05
CA GLN A 408 -2.52 2.94 12.33
C GLN A 408 -2.57 2.27 13.72
N GLN A 409 -2.73 3.04 14.80
CA GLN A 409 -2.80 2.50 16.17
C GLN A 409 -4.07 1.65 16.40
N THR A 410 -5.21 2.11 15.89
CA THR A 410 -6.49 1.40 15.96
C THR A 410 -6.47 0.11 15.13
N ARG A 411 -5.90 0.18 13.91
CA ARG A 411 -5.70 -0.97 13.02
C ARG A 411 -4.94 -2.10 13.73
N TYR A 412 -3.82 -1.79 14.40
CA TYR A 412 -3.02 -2.81 15.09
C TYR A 412 -3.82 -3.58 16.17
N ILE A 413 -4.67 -2.88 16.93
CA ILE A 413 -5.52 -3.51 17.95
C ILE A 413 -6.50 -4.49 17.29
N PHE A 414 -7.20 -4.06 16.22
CA PHE A 414 -8.12 -4.93 15.51
C PHE A 414 -7.43 -6.04 14.72
N GLU A 415 -6.17 -5.86 14.30
CA GLU A 415 -5.37 -6.92 13.65
C GLU A 415 -5.10 -8.11 14.59
N VAL A 416 -4.78 -7.82 15.86
CA VAL A 416 -4.60 -8.84 16.89
C VAL A 416 -5.95 -9.49 17.22
N LEU A 417 -7.03 -8.70 17.35
CA LEU A 417 -8.36 -9.23 17.62
C LEU A 417 -8.88 -10.15 16.50
N ASP A 418 -8.66 -9.81 15.23
CA ASP A 418 -9.09 -10.61 14.08
C ASP A 418 -8.41 -11.99 14.07
N LYS A 419 -7.08 -12.02 14.20
CA LYS A 419 -6.30 -13.27 14.27
C LYS A 419 -6.66 -14.11 15.51
N CYS A 420 -6.87 -13.47 16.67
CA CYS A 420 -7.39 -14.14 17.86
C CYS A 420 -8.79 -14.73 17.64
N ALA A 421 -9.66 -14.02 16.90
CA ALA A 421 -11.02 -14.45 16.64
C ALA A 421 -11.10 -15.70 15.75
N ILE A 422 -10.09 -15.98 14.92
CA ILE A 422 -10.00 -17.26 14.18
C ILE A 422 -9.92 -18.44 15.16
N TYR A 423 -9.09 -18.36 16.21
CA TYR A 423 -9.03 -19.41 17.25
C TYR A 423 -10.38 -19.55 17.98
N ILE A 424 -11.01 -18.43 18.33
CA ILE A 424 -12.31 -18.41 19.03
C ILE A 424 -13.41 -19.00 18.14
N LEU A 425 -13.40 -18.74 16.82
CA LEU A 425 -14.32 -19.36 15.86
C LEU A 425 -14.17 -20.87 15.87
N ILE A 426 -12.95 -21.38 15.73
CA ILE A 426 -12.67 -22.82 15.65
C ILE A 426 -13.18 -23.50 16.93
N ALA A 427 -12.76 -23.07 18.12
CA ALA A 427 -13.24 -23.64 19.38
C ALA A 427 -14.75 -23.48 19.59
N GLY A 428 -15.32 -22.34 19.18
CA GLY A 428 -16.75 -22.09 19.22
C GLY A 428 -17.53 -23.06 18.33
N SER A 429 -17.08 -23.33 17.10
CA SER A 429 -17.73 -24.26 16.19
C SER A 429 -17.70 -25.71 16.66
N TYR A 430 -16.61 -26.14 17.29
CA TYR A 430 -16.50 -27.47 17.92
C TYR A 430 -17.43 -27.66 19.13
N THR A 431 -17.77 -26.59 19.83
CA THR A 431 -18.51 -26.64 21.10
C THR A 431 -19.91 -27.26 20.98
N PRO A 432 -20.81 -26.89 20.04
CA PRO A 432 -22.10 -27.56 19.86
C PRO A 432 -21.97 -29.02 19.46
N PHE A 433 -21.07 -29.39 18.55
CA PHE A 433 -20.85 -30.81 18.19
C PHE A 433 -20.46 -31.64 19.42
N ILE A 434 -19.35 -31.29 20.09
CA ILE A 434 -18.80 -32.07 21.21
C ILE A 434 -19.80 -32.15 22.37
N THR A 435 -20.46 -31.05 22.72
CA THR A 435 -21.35 -31.05 23.89
C THR A 435 -22.65 -31.83 23.66
N ILE A 436 -23.24 -31.74 22.46
CA ILE A 436 -24.52 -32.37 22.13
C ILE A 436 -24.35 -33.85 21.77
N THR A 437 -23.32 -34.24 21.00
CA THR A 437 -23.22 -35.65 20.53
C THR A 437 -22.53 -36.58 21.52
N MET A 438 -21.73 -36.07 22.46
CA MET A 438 -20.98 -36.89 23.42
C MET A 438 -21.61 -36.90 24.82
N VAL A 439 -22.95 -36.80 24.93
CA VAL A 439 -23.67 -36.69 26.21
C VAL A 439 -23.28 -37.78 27.20
N ASP A 440 -23.25 -39.04 26.73
CA ASP A 440 -22.94 -40.23 27.53
C ASP A 440 -21.44 -40.46 27.73
N HIS A 441 -20.59 -39.77 26.96
CA HIS A 441 -19.13 -39.91 26.98
C HIS A 441 -18.45 -38.75 27.72
N PHE A 442 -18.95 -38.42 28.93
CA PHE A 442 -18.56 -37.24 29.71
C PHE A 442 -17.04 -36.97 29.79
N HIS A 443 -16.23 -38.00 30.06
CA HIS A 443 -14.77 -37.83 30.13
C HIS A 443 -14.12 -37.46 28.79
N LEU A 444 -14.62 -38.00 27.68
CA LEU A 444 -14.17 -37.67 26.32
C LEU A 444 -14.62 -36.26 25.93
N LEU A 445 -15.89 -35.93 26.20
CA LEU A 445 -16.48 -34.60 25.98
C LEU A 445 -15.63 -33.51 26.66
N VAL A 446 -15.39 -33.66 27.96
CA VAL A 446 -14.59 -32.69 28.74
C VAL A 446 -13.13 -32.67 28.26
N GLY A 447 -12.53 -33.82 27.97
CA GLY A 447 -11.16 -33.92 27.48
C GLY A 447 -10.94 -33.20 26.14
N MET A 448 -11.79 -33.49 25.15
CA MET A 448 -11.69 -32.86 23.81
C MET A 448 -11.99 -31.36 23.86
N LEU A 449 -13.01 -30.93 24.62
CA LEU A 449 -13.34 -29.52 24.76
C LEU A 449 -12.21 -28.76 25.48
N ALA A 450 -11.67 -29.30 26.57
CA ALA A 450 -10.53 -28.70 27.27
C ALA A 450 -9.29 -28.61 26.37
N PHE A 451 -8.97 -29.66 25.59
CA PHE A 451 -7.84 -29.66 24.66
C PHE A 451 -7.96 -28.54 23.61
N ILE A 452 -9.11 -28.42 22.95
CA ILE A 452 -9.36 -27.41 21.90
C ILE A 452 -9.33 -25.99 22.48
N TRP A 453 -9.93 -25.76 23.66
CA TRP A 453 -9.91 -24.44 24.30
C TRP A 453 -8.53 -24.08 24.89
N VAL A 454 -7.74 -25.04 25.37
CA VAL A 454 -6.34 -24.79 25.80
C VAL A 454 -5.45 -24.43 24.59
N LEU A 455 -5.54 -25.15 23.47
CA LEU A 455 -4.81 -24.77 22.25
C LEU A 455 -5.23 -23.41 21.70
N THR A 456 -6.51 -23.06 21.85
CA THR A 456 -7.07 -21.73 21.52
C THR A 456 -6.48 -20.63 22.40
N LEU A 457 -6.40 -20.84 23.73
CA LEU A 457 -5.76 -19.89 24.65
C LEU A 457 -4.25 -19.75 24.38
N ILE A 458 -3.55 -20.83 24.03
CA ILE A 458 -2.14 -20.79 23.60
C ILE A 458 -1.98 -19.99 22.31
N GLY A 459 -2.86 -20.20 21.32
CA GLY A 459 -2.89 -19.44 20.07
C GLY A 459 -3.08 -17.94 20.30
N ILE A 460 -4.09 -17.57 21.09
CA ILE A 460 -4.38 -16.18 21.48
C ILE A 460 -3.20 -15.56 22.25
N TYR A 461 -2.59 -16.30 23.17
CA TYR A 461 -1.41 -15.84 23.92
C TYR A 461 -0.23 -15.55 22.99
N VAL A 462 0.09 -16.45 22.05
CA VAL A 462 1.19 -16.24 21.08
C VAL A 462 0.87 -15.08 20.12
N GLU A 463 -0.38 -14.94 19.71
CA GLU A 463 -0.81 -13.84 18.84
C GLU A 463 -0.62 -12.48 19.52
N TYR A 464 -1.01 -12.36 20.78
CA TYR A 464 -0.83 -11.16 21.60
C TYR A 464 0.63 -10.90 22.03
N ALA A 465 1.31 -11.88 22.62
CA ALA A 465 2.57 -11.68 23.33
C ALA A 465 3.83 -11.68 22.43
N HIS A 466 3.76 -12.22 21.22
CA HIS A 466 4.93 -12.39 20.34
C HIS A 466 4.77 -11.76 18.95
N PRO A 467 4.41 -10.46 18.84
CA PRO A 467 4.12 -9.81 17.55
C PRO A 467 5.30 -9.80 16.57
N THR A 468 6.55 -9.79 17.05
CA THR A 468 7.78 -9.72 16.23
C THR A 468 8.34 -11.08 15.80
N TRP A 469 7.69 -12.19 16.14
CA TRP A 469 8.23 -13.54 15.90
C TRP A 469 8.20 -13.93 14.41
N LYS A 470 9.39 -14.04 13.78
CA LYS A 470 9.55 -14.30 12.34
C LYS A 470 8.86 -15.56 11.78
N ARG A 471 8.54 -16.56 12.62
CA ARG A 471 7.83 -17.79 12.20
C ARG A 471 6.34 -17.81 12.57
N LYS A 472 5.82 -16.74 13.18
CA LYS A 472 4.45 -16.64 13.70
C LYS A 472 3.37 -16.97 12.68
N GLN A 473 3.45 -16.46 11.46
CA GLN A 473 2.45 -16.75 10.40
C GLN A 473 2.36 -18.26 10.10
N ILE A 474 3.50 -18.96 10.04
CA ILE A 474 3.55 -20.41 9.81
C ILE A 474 2.97 -21.15 11.02
N PHE A 475 3.39 -20.78 12.23
CA PHE A 475 2.87 -21.38 13.47
C PHE A 475 1.36 -21.21 13.60
N SER A 476 0.84 -19.99 13.42
CA SER A 476 -0.59 -19.72 13.57
C SER A 476 -1.42 -20.47 12.53
N LEU A 477 -0.96 -20.51 11.27
CA LEU A 477 -1.61 -21.29 10.20
C LEU A 477 -1.61 -22.80 10.50
N SER A 478 -0.49 -23.36 10.96
CA SER A 478 -0.41 -24.76 11.39
C SER A 478 -1.32 -25.06 12.58
N MET A 479 -1.49 -24.11 13.52
CA MET A 479 -2.42 -24.26 14.65
C MET A 479 -3.88 -24.16 14.18
N TYR A 480 -4.24 -23.21 13.30
CA TYR A 480 -5.60 -23.11 12.74
C TYR A 480 -5.99 -24.39 12.01
N LEU A 481 -5.11 -24.91 11.16
CA LEU A 481 -5.35 -26.15 10.43
C LEU A 481 -5.35 -27.37 11.36
N GLY A 482 -4.40 -27.45 12.28
CA GLY A 482 -4.26 -28.56 13.23
C GLY A 482 -5.45 -28.69 14.18
N ILE A 483 -5.90 -27.60 14.81
CA ILE A 483 -7.11 -27.59 15.63
C ILE A 483 -8.36 -27.81 14.75
N GLY A 484 -8.40 -27.16 13.58
CA GLY A 484 -9.51 -27.27 12.63
C GLY A 484 -9.82 -28.70 12.20
N TRP A 485 -8.82 -29.56 12.04
CA TRP A 485 -8.97 -30.95 11.60
C TRP A 485 -9.00 -32.01 12.74
N VAL A 486 -9.06 -31.61 14.02
CA VAL A 486 -9.19 -32.55 15.17
C VAL A 486 -10.36 -33.54 15.00
N ALA A 487 -11.45 -33.13 14.35
CA ALA A 487 -12.62 -33.96 14.04
C ALA A 487 -12.29 -35.26 13.28
N VAL A 488 -11.22 -35.32 12.48
CA VAL A 488 -10.82 -36.55 11.76
C VAL A 488 -10.20 -37.60 12.70
N ILE A 489 -9.78 -37.19 13.89
CA ILE A 489 -9.25 -38.07 14.95
C ILE A 489 -10.31 -38.36 16.02
N ALA A 490 -11.58 -38.04 15.76
CA ALA A 490 -12.68 -38.38 16.66
C ALA A 490 -12.85 -39.91 16.77
N PRO A 491 -13.13 -40.46 17.97
CA PRO A 491 -13.46 -41.88 18.14
C PRO A 491 -14.66 -42.30 17.29
N LYS A 492 -14.69 -43.57 16.89
CA LYS A 492 -15.70 -44.08 15.94
C LYS A 492 -17.12 -43.90 16.47
N GLU A 493 -17.31 -44.01 17.77
CA GLU A 493 -18.56 -43.83 18.50
C GLU A 493 -19.15 -42.41 18.28
N VAL A 494 -18.28 -41.41 18.08
CA VAL A 494 -18.65 -40.02 17.78
C VAL A 494 -18.98 -39.84 16.28
N VAL A 495 -18.32 -40.59 15.39
CA VAL A 495 -18.58 -40.52 13.95
C VAL A 495 -19.87 -41.24 13.59
N ASP A 496 -20.12 -42.42 14.17
CA ASP A 496 -21.30 -43.24 13.94
C ASP A 496 -22.58 -42.64 14.55
N SER A 497 -22.47 -41.76 15.56
CA SER A 497 -23.61 -41.02 16.14
C SER A 497 -24.00 -39.77 15.35
N VAL A 498 -23.14 -39.25 14.47
CA VAL A 498 -23.42 -38.05 13.67
C VAL A 498 -24.05 -38.42 12.33
N ALA A 499 -25.26 -37.89 12.07
CA ALA A 499 -25.97 -38.09 10.82
C ALA A 499 -25.10 -37.70 9.59
N THR A 500 -25.04 -38.56 8.58
CA THR A 500 -24.12 -38.43 7.42
C THR A 500 -24.24 -37.09 6.68
N GLY A 501 -25.42 -36.47 6.66
CA GLY A 501 -25.62 -35.13 6.09
C GLY A 501 -24.85 -34.03 6.84
N ALA A 502 -24.75 -34.13 8.17
CA ALA A 502 -23.92 -33.24 8.98
C ALA A 502 -22.43 -33.47 8.68
N THR A 503 -21.99 -34.74 8.66
CA THR A 503 -20.60 -35.12 8.33
C THR A 503 -20.18 -34.58 6.98
N ASN A 504 -21.02 -34.69 5.95
CA ASN A 504 -20.77 -34.13 4.62
C ASN A 504 -20.61 -32.60 4.66
N LEU A 505 -21.47 -31.89 5.41
CA LEU A 505 -21.36 -30.42 5.57
C LEU A 505 -20.11 -30.00 6.37
N ILE A 506 -19.74 -30.74 7.42
CA ILE A 506 -18.52 -30.51 8.20
C ILE A 506 -17.28 -30.65 7.29
N VAL A 507 -17.23 -31.72 6.48
CA VAL A 507 -16.14 -31.99 5.53
C VAL A 507 -16.10 -30.92 4.42
N LEU A 508 -17.23 -30.53 3.84
CA LEU A 508 -17.28 -29.43 2.86
C LEU A 508 -16.81 -28.10 3.46
N GLY A 509 -17.12 -27.83 4.73
CA GLY A 509 -16.57 -26.68 5.47
C GLY A 509 -15.06 -26.78 5.70
N GLY A 510 -14.56 -27.93 6.16
CA GLY A 510 -13.12 -28.17 6.37
C GLY A 510 -12.30 -28.06 5.08
N VAL A 511 -12.83 -28.59 3.98
CA VAL A 511 -12.27 -28.41 2.63
C VAL A 511 -12.35 -26.94 2.21
N GLY A 512 -13.45 -26.22 2.50
CA GLY A 512 -13.59 -24.79 2.22
C GLY A 512 -12.54 -23.93 2.93
N TYR A 513 -12.33 -24.13 4.22
CA TYR A 513 -11.25 -23.45 4.96
C TYR A 513 -9.86 -23.79 4.38
N THR A 514 -9.62 -25.07 4.08
CA THR A 514 -8.30 -25.54 3.61
C THR A 514 -7.99 -25.07 2.18
N THR A 515 -8.98 -25.06 1.29
CA THR A 515 -8.84 -24.59 -0.10
C THR A 515 -8.73 -23.07 -0.22
N GLY A 516 -9.11 -22.33 0.81
CA GLY A 516 -8.82 -20.90 0.93
C GLY A 516 -7.34 -20.57 1.21
N ILE A 517 -6.58 -21.47 1.85
CA ILE A 517 -5.21 -21.17 2.35
C ILE A 517 -4.24 -20.69 1.25
N PRO A 518 -4.23 -21.22 0.01
CA PRO A 518 -3.45 -20.67 -1.08
C PRO A 518 -3.72 -19.18 -1.36
N PHE A 519 -4.95 -18.71 -1.17
CA PHE A 519 -5.32 -17.29 -1.31
C PHE A 519 -4.99 -16.45 -0.06
N PHE A 520 -4.82 -17.09 1.11
CA PHE A 520 -4.27 -16.42 2.30
C PHE A 520 -2.74 -16.24 2.23
N LEU A 521 -2.04 -17.17 1.58
CA LEU A 521 -0.58 -17.14 1.41
C LEU A 521 -0.13 -16.38 0.15
N ARG A 522 -0.97 -16.31 -0.88
CA ARG A 522 -0.73 -15.52 -2.08
C ARG A 522 -1.19 -14.07 -1.89
N ASP A 523 -0.53 -13.16 -2.57
CA ASP A 523 -0.49 -11.74 -2.21
C ASP A 523 -0.77 -10.88 -3.46
N ASN A 524 -1.91 -11.15 -4.11
CA ASN A 524 -2.48 -10.27 -5.13
C ASN A 524 -3.61 -9.43 -4.54
N PHE A 525 -3.92 -8.32 -5.20
CA PHE A 525 -4.94 -7.34 -4.83
C PHE A 525 -6.33 -7.89 -4.41
N LEU A 526 -6.75 -9.07 -4.90
CA LEU A 526 -8.03 -9.71 -4.53
C LEU A 526 -7.89 -10.94 -3.62
N ASP A 527 -6.69 -11.46 -3.39
CA ASP A 527 -6.51 -12.79 -2.79
C ASP A 527 -7.05 -12.86 -1.36
N HIS A 528 -6.85 -11.82 -0.55
CA HIS A 528 -7.43 -11.72 0.79
C HIS A 528 -8.96 -11.64 0.78
N SER A 529 -9.54 -10.95 -0.22
CA SER A 529 -11.01 -10.88 -0.38
C SER A 529 -11.59 -12.24 -0.83
N ILE A 530 -10.83 -13.02 -1.60
CA ILE A 530 -11.19 -14.40 -1.99
C ILE A 530 -11.10 -15.33 -0.77
N TRP A 531 -10.05 -15.22 0.05
CA TRP A 531 -9.91 -15.92 1.33
C TRP A 531 -11.14 -15.68 2.24
N HIS A 532 -11.63 -14.44 2.34
CA HIS A 532 -12.84 -14.11 3.11
C HIS A 532 -14.09 -14.85 2.58
N LEU A 533 -14.22 -15.03 1.27
CA LEU A 533 -15.34 -15.79 0.68
C LEU A 533 -15.25 -17.30 0.99
N PHE A 534 -14.04 -17.88 1.04
CA PHE A 534 -13.84 -19.25 1.49
C PHE A 534 -14.20 -19.42 2.98
N VAL A 535 -13.69 -18.53 3.85
CA VAL A 535 -13.99 -18.51 5.29
C VAL A 535 -15.49 -18.36 5.55
N LEU A 536 -16.18 -17.48 4.82
CA LEU A 536 -17.61 -17.27 4.92
C LEU A 536 -18.41 -18.50 4.45
N THR A 537 -18.05 -19.08 3.30
CA THR A 537 -18.74 -20.27 2.76
C THR A 537 -18.56 -21.50 3.66
N ALA A 538 -17.36 -21.70 4.20
CA ALA A 538 -17.07 -22.78 5.14
C ALA A 538 -17.85 -22.62 6.46
N SER A 539 -17.95 -21.39 6.98
CA SER A 539 -18.75 -21.07 8.16
C SER A 539 -20.24 -21.33 7.94
N ILE A 540 -20.77 -21.05 6.75
CA ILE A 540 -22.16 -21.36 6.38
C ILE A 540 -22.42 -22.86 6.38
N PHE A 541 -21.51 -23.69 5.86
CA PHE A 541 -21.65 -25.16 5.92
C PHE A 541 -21.61 -25.69 7.36
N HIS A 542 -20.71 -25.18 8.21
CA HIS A 542 -20.66 -25.57 9.63
C HIS A 542 -21.92 -25.13 10.38
N TRP A 543 -22.43 -23.93 10.14
CA TRP A 543 -23.70 -23.46 10.72
C TRP A 543 -24.88 -24.31 10.26
N ALA A 544 -24.93 -24.66 8.97
CA ALA A 544 -25.96 -25.54 8.43
C ALA A 544 -25.90 -26.95 9.03
N ALA A 545 -24.70 -27.50 9.28
CA ALA A 545 -24.56 -28.80 9.94
C ALA A 545 -25.16 -28.78 11.36
N VAL A 546 -24.85 -27.73 12.15
CA VAL A 546 -25.43 -27.55 13.49
C VAL A 546 -26.95 -27.38 13.42
N TYR A 547 -27.44 -26.45 12.59
CA TYR A 547 -28.84 -26.07 12.51
C TYR A 547 -29.77 -27.13 11.91
N TYR A 548 -29.31 -27.96 10.97
CA TYR A 548 -30.15 -28.98 10.31
C TYR A 548 -30.02 -30.39 10.89
N TYR A 549 -28.99 -30.67 11.70
CA TYR A 549 -28.73 -32.02 12.22
C TYR A 549 -28.41 -32.05 13.71
N ILE A 550 -27.45 -31.24 14.19
CA ILE A 550 -26.99 -31.36 15.59
C ILE A 550 -28.07 -30.92 16.58
N CYS A 551 -28.82 -29.85 16.29
CA CYS A 551 -29.96 -29.40 17.12
C CYS A 551 -31.20 -30.32 17.05
N PHE A 552 -31.07 -31.57 16.58
CA PHE A 552 -32.13 -32.58 16.57
C PHE A 552 -31.71 -33.91 17.22
N MET A 553 -30.52 -33.97 17.83
CA MET A 553 -30.13 -35.08 18.70
C MET A 553 -30.50 -34.74 20.15
N GLU A 554 -30.96 -35.73 20.91
CA GLU A 554 -31.43 -35.59 22.30
C GLU A 554 -30.42 -36.16 23.30
#